data_AF-A0A832QE32-F1
#
_entry.id   AF-A0A832QE32-F1
#
_cell.length_a   1.000
_cell.length_b   1.000
_cell.length_c   1.000
_cell.angle_alpha   90.00
_cell.angle_beta   90.00
_cell.angle_gamma   90.00
#
_symmetry.space_group_name_H-M   'P 1'
#
loop_
_entity.id
_entity.type
_entity.pdbx_description
1 polymer ?
#
loop_
_entity_poly.entity_id
_entity_poly.type
_entity_poly.pdbx_seq_one_letter_code
_entity_poly.pdbx_strand_id
1 'polypeptide(L)'
;DPELSDEAIMDNEMASLQYGVFNLGFLGVRNDGEGRRFSRWWRDRLLDWCHDDLPRGLFTDQKWVNLAPCFFDYIKILRSPAFNVATWNITRRKATGSMADGVLINGEALGFYHFSGFDSGAQEIMLNKYGADSPVLYELREWYIRSCDERGQQTLGKLPSKFAHYDDGTVISKPERLLYRSRLDLRRAFPDPFASAAGGGYRQWYAQHVPAARGGYRVVDIPTRAPLRDVLADLGDWLTERGYLVESRFKRGLLRLAAKTCKLLAGSR
;
A
#
# COMPACT_ATOMS: atom_id res chain seq x y z
N ASP A 1 -4.02 -22.70 8.74
CA ASP A 1 -2.85 -23.29 9.40
C ASP A 1 -1.67 -22.35 9.31
N PRO A 2 -0.72 -22.38 10.26
CA PRO A 2 0.54 -21.63 10.18
C PRO A 2 1.34 -22.05 8.95
N GLU A 3 2.44 -21.40 8.57
CA GLU A 3 3.33 -21.84 7.48
C GLU A 3 4.39 -22.86 7.95
N LEU A 4 4.98 -23.65 7.03
CA LEU A 4 6.04 -24.63 7.39
C LEU A 4 7.44 -24.22 6.95
N SER A 5 7.58 -23.46 5.86
CA SER A 5 8.89 -23.08 5.32
C SER A 5 9.20 -21.63 5.68
N ASP A 6 10.47 -21.34 5.92
CA ASP A 6 10.95 -19.98 6.18
C ASP A 6 10.51 -19.01 5.07
N GLU A 7 10.55 -19.47 3.82
CA GLU A 7 10.11 -18.68 2.67
C GLU A 7 8.61 -18.35 2.73
N ALA A 8 7.75 -19.33 3.02
CA ALA A 8 6.31 -19.07 3.13
C ALA A 8 5.97 -18.22 4.37
N ILE A 9 6.71 -18.38 5.47
CA ILE A 9 6.60 -17.51 6.65
C ILE A 9 6.92 -16.05 6.27
N MET A 10 8.00 -15.83 5.53
CA MET A 10 8.39 -14.49 5.06
C MET A 10 7.36 -13.90 4.10
N ASP A 11 6.87 -14.68 3.15
CA ASP A 11 5.97 -14.18 2.11
C ASP A 11 4.54 -13.96 2.61
N ASN A 12 4.03 -14.83 3.51
CA ASN A 12 2.62 -14.84 3.89
C ASN A 12 2.40 -14.32 5.32
N GLU A 13 3.11 -14.86 6.32
CA GLU A 13 2.87 -14.51 7.72
C GLU A 13 3.43 -13.13 8.08
N MET A 14 4.69 -12.86 7.72
CA MET A 14 5.30 -11.54 7.95
C MET A 14 4.56 -10.44 7.18
N ALA A 15 4.11 -10.73 5.95
CA ALA A 15 3.24 -9.83 5.20
C ALA A 15 1.92 -9.59 5.96
N SER A 16 1.28 -10.62 6.52
CA SER A 16 0.06 -10.47 7.32
C SER A 16 0.28 -9.59 8.57
N LEU A 17 1.47 -9.61 9.19
CA LEU A 17 1.80 -8.68 10.29
C LEU A 17 1.88 -7.22 9.81
N GLN A 18 2.35 -7.01 8.58
CA GLN A 18 2.45 -5.67 7.99
C GLN A 18 1.12 -5.15 7.47
N TYR A 19 0.30 -5.99 6.84
CA TYR A 19 -0.91 -5.58 6.13
C TYR A 19 -2.22 -5.87 6.89
N GLY A 20 -2.18 -6.69 7.94
CA GLY A 20 -3.33 -7.08 8.73
C GLY A 20 -3.61 -8.58 8.65
N VAL A 21 -3.97 -9.19 9.79
CA VAL A 21 -4.15 -10.65 9.91
C VAL A 21 -5.51 -11.12 9.41
N PHE A 22 -6.45 -10.20 9.20
CA PHE A 22 -7.78 -10.49 8.66
C PHE A 22 -7.96 -9.94 7.26
N ASN A 23 -8.11 -10.83 6.28
CA ASN A 23 -8.63 -10.58 4.93
C ASN A 23 -9.93 -9.72 4.87
N LEU A 24 -9.94 -8.42 4.54
CA LEU A 24 -11.24 -7.70 4.35
C LEU A 24 -11.86 -7.83 2.96
N GLY A 25 -11.39 -8.77 2.13
CA GLY A 25 -12.11 -9.22 0.93
C GLY A 25 -13.52 -9.74 1.22
N PHE A 26 -13.81 -10.07 2.49
CA PHE A 26 -15.16 -10.25 2.98
C PHE A 26 -15.30 -9.82 4.44
N LEU A 27 -16.36 -9.04 4.72
CA LEU A 27 -16.76 -8.66 6.07
C LEU A 27 -18.28 -8.61 6.14
N GLY A 28 -18.84 -9.20 7.20
CA GLY A 28 -20.26 -9.10 7.51
C GLY A 28 -20.46 -8.34 8.82
N VAL A 29 -21.31 -7.32 8.81
CA VAL A 29 -21.71 -6.61 10.03
C VAL A 29 -23.22 -6.71 10.19
N ARG A 30 -23.67 -7.30 11.30
CA ARG A 30 -25.09 -7.36 11.64
C ARG A 30 -25.59 -5.97 12.01
N ASN A 31 -26.76 -5.56 11.50
CA ASN A 31 -27.34 -4.25 11.82
C ASN A 31 -28.05 -4.24 13.18
N ASP A 32 -27.32 -4.55 14.25
CA ASP A 32 -27.79 -4.47 15.64
C ASP A 32 -26.98 -3.42 16.43
N GLY A 33 -27.15 -3.42 17.76
CA GLY A 33 -26.44 -2.47 18.63
C GLY A 33 -24.91 -2.57 18.52
N GLU A 34 -24.40 -3.80 18.62
CA GLU A 34 -22.96 -4.09 18.60
C GLU A 34 -22.36 -3.85 17.22
N GLY A 35 -23.01 -4.33 16.16
CA GLY A 35 -22.54 -4.12 14.79
C GLY A 35 -22.54 -2.65 14.39
N ARG A 36 -23.54 -1.87 14.80
CA ARG A 36 -23.50 -0.40 14.60
C ARG A 36 -22.41 0.28 15.43
N ARG A 37 -22.10 -0.24 16.63
CA ARG A 37 -20.98 0.24 17.47
C ARG A 37 -19.64 -0.01 16.76
N PHE A 38 -19.44 -1.21 16.23
CA PHE A 38 -18.28 -1.56 15.39
C PHE A 38 -18.18 -0.66 14.16
N SER A 39 -19.25 -0.53 13.37
CA SER A 39 -19.22 0.28 12.14
C SER A 39 -18.90 1.75 12.40
N ARG A 40 -19.42 2.34 13.48
CA ARG A 40 -19.07 3.72 13.86
C ARG A 40 -17.61 3.84 14.25
N TRP A 41 -17.14 2.95 15.12
CA TRP A 41 -15.75 2.92 15.54
C TRP A 41 -14.81 2.80 14.34
N TRP A 42 -15.08 1.85 13.43
CA TRP A 42 -14.26 1.62 12.24
C TRP A 42 -14.30 2.83 11.30
N ARG A 43 -15.49 3.34 10.95
CA ARG A 43 -15.68 4.55 10.13
C ARG A 43 -14.85 5.72 10.67
N ASP A 44 -14.94 6.00 11.98
CA ASP A 44 -14.23 7.13 12.59
C ASP A 44 -12.72 7.00 12.40
N ARG A 45 -12.18 5.77 12.40
CA ARG A 45 -10.76 5.56 12.09
C ARG A 45 -10.46 5.74 10.62
N LEU A 46 -11.33 5.26 9.74
CA LEU A 46 -11.08 5.31 8.30
C LEU A 46 -11.12 6.74 7.74
N LEU A 47 -11.93 7.61 8.33
CA LEU A 47 -12.02 9.01 7.91
C LEU A 47 -10.68 9.76 8.08
N ASP A 48 -9.92 9.44 9.12
CA ASP A 48 -8.68 10.14 9.44
C ASP A 48 -7.41 9.33 9.19
N TRP A 49 -7.49 7.99 9.24
CA TRP A 49 -6.32 7.09 9.29
C TRP A 49 -6.41 5.86 8.36
N CYS A 50 -7.25 5.88 7.32
CA CYS A 50 -7.22 4.86 6.26
C CYS A 50 -6.06 5.13 5.28
N HIS A 51 -4.84 4.81 5.70
CA HIS A 51 -3.62 5.08 4.93
C HIS A 51 -2.82 3.81 4.68
N ASP A 52 -2.18 3.76 3.52
CA ASP A 52 -1.02 2.91 3.29
C ASP A 52 0.22 3.63 3.85
N ASP A 53 0.53 3.36 5.13
CA ASP A 53 1.60 3.99 5.91
C ASP A 53 2.18 2.98 6.91
N LEU A 54 2.88 1.98 6.36
CA LEU A 54 3.46 0.87 7.11
C LEU A 54 4.39 1.31 8.27
N PRO A 55 5.27 2.33 8.12
CA PRO A 55 6.11 2.79 9.23
C PRO A 55 5.32 3.28 10.45
N ARG A 56 4.09 3.77 10.25
CA ARG A 56 3.17 4.16 11.33
C ARG A 56 2.28 3.02 11.81
N GLY A 57 2.49 1.81 11.29
CA GLY A 57 1.68 0.64 11.61
C GLY A 57 0.30 0.64 10.96
N LEU A 58 0.05 1.50 9.96
CA LEU A 58 -1.23 1.62 9.27
C LEU A 58 -1.20 0.88 7.93
N PHE A 59 -2.31 0.22 7.61
CA PHE A 59 -2.55 -0.27 6.26
C PHE A 59 -4.04 -0.33 5.97
N THR A 60 -4.46 0.62 5.15
CA THR A 60 -5.83 0.81 4.63
C THR A 60 -6.89 0.60 5.72
N ASP A 61 -8.04 0.08 5.33
CA ASP A 61 -9.16 -0.25 6.18
C ASP A 61 -8.99 -1.56 6.94
N GLN A 62 -8.21 -2.49 6.37
CA GLN A 62 -8.09 -3.85 6.84
C GLN A 62 -7.36 -3.97 8.17
N LYS A 63 -6.19 -3.32 8.30
CA LYS A 63 -5.32 -3.52 9.46
C LYS A 63 -5.96 -3.07 10.77
N TRP A 64 -6.90 -2.12 10.70
CA TRP A 64 -7.70 -1.70 11.85
C TRP A 64 -8.47 -2.86 12.48
N VAL A 65 -8.96 -3.81 11.68
CA VAL A 65 -9.77 -4.93 12.17
C VAL A 65 -8.95 -5.94 12.98
N ASN A 66 -7.60 -5.88 12.95
CA ASN A 66 -6.76 -6.61 13.91
C ASN A 66 -7.15 -6.33 15.37
N LEU A 67 -7.64 -5.11 15.66
CA LEU A 67 -8.04 -4.70 17.00
C LEU A 67 -9.47 -5.09 17.36
N ALA A 68 -10.29 -5.46 16.38
CA ALA A 68 -11.71 -5.72 16.61
C ALA A 68 -11.93 -6.84 17.66
N PRO A 69 -11.22 -7.99 17.61
CA PRO A 69 -11.35 -9.05 18.63
C PRO A 69 -11.06 -8.59 20.06
N CYS A 70 -10.35 -7.46 20.24
CA CYS A 70 -10.02 -6.92 21.54
C CYS A 70 -11.06 -5.92 22.08
N PHE A 71 -11.99 -5.44 21.24
CA PHE A 71 -12.91 -4.33 21.57
C PHE A 71 -14.41 -4.69 21.49
N PHE A 72 -14.75 -5.78 20.80
CA PHE A 72 -16.13 -6.19 20.55
C PHE A 72 -16.34 -7.66 20.92
N ASP A 73 -17.46 -7.96 21.55
CA ASP A 73 -17.71 -9.29 22.14
C ASP A 73 -18.27 -10.27 21.11
N TYR A 74 -19.06 -9.78 20.15
CA TYR A 74 -19.74 -10.61 19.17
C TYR A 74 -18.99 -10.65 17.83
N ILE A 75 -17.82 -11.30 17.83
CA ILE A 75 -17.00 -11.51 16.63
C ILE A 75 -16.96 -12.97 16.21
N LYS A 76 -17.23 -13.22 14.93
CA LYS A 76 -17.00 -14.51 14.28
C LYS A 76 -15.87 -14.38 13.27
N ILE A 77 -14.79 -15.12 13.49
CA ILE A 77 -13.72 -15.30 12.50
C ILE A 77 -14.10 -16.50 11.61
N LEU A 78 -14.28 -16.24 10.32
CA LEU A 78 -14.51 -17.27 9.30
C LEU A 78 -13.18 -17.99 9.03
N ARG A 79 -13.11 -19.28 9.37
CA ARG A 79 -11.89 -20.10 9.28
C ARG A 79 -11.92 -21.16 8.18
N SER A 80 -13.07 -21.40 7.55
CA SER A 80 -13.16 -22.37 6.46
C SER A 80 -12.16 -21.99 5.36
N PRO A 81 -11.39 -22.96 4.82
CA PRO A 81 -10.41 -22.71 3.78
C PRO A 81 -11.06 -22.33 2.45
N ALA A 82 -12.36 -22.63 2.27
CA ALA A 82 -13.08 -22.37 1.02
C ALA A 82 -13.39 -20.89 0.76
N PHE A 83 -13.24 -20.00 1.75
CA PHE A 83 -13.56 -18.58 1.61
C PHE A 83 -12.30 -17.72 1.60
N ASN A 84 -12.31 -16.67 0.78
CA ASN A 84 -11.19 -15.72 0.66
C ASN A 84 -9.89 -16.41 0.23
N VAL A 85 -10.00 -17.33 -0.72
CA VAL A 85 -8.86 -18.06 -1.29
C VAL A 85 -8.07 -17.13 -2.17
N ALA A 86 -6.76 -17.08 -1.98
CA ALA A 86 -5.87 -16.24 -2.76
C ALA A 86 -4.43 -16.70 -2.65
N THR A 87 -3.54 -16.12 -3.43
CA THR A 87 -2.18 -16.63 -3.61
C THR A 87 -1.32 -16.63 -2.34
N TRP A 88 -1.63 -15.82 -1.33
CA TRP A 88 -0.94 -15.83 -0.02
C TRP A 88 -1.40 -16.94 0.93
N ASN A 89 -2.39 -17.76 0.55
CA ASN A 89 -2.89 -18.85 1.42
C ASN A 89 -3.00 -20.21 0.72
N ILE A 90 -2.65 -20.31 -0.57
CA ILE A 90 -2.69 -21.58 -1.33
C ILE A 90 -1.57 -22.56 -0.94
N THR A 91 -0.52 -22.10 -0.25
CA THR A 91 0.43 -22.96 0.48
C THR A 91 -0.27 -23.94 1.43
N ARG A 92 -1.42 -23.54 1.99
CA ARG A 92 -2.25 -24.32 2.93
C ARG A 92 -3.64 -24.66 2.40
N ARG A 93 -3.98 -24.20 1.20
CA ARG A 93 -5.30 -24.36 0.58
C ARG A 93 -5.13 -24.95 -0.81
N LYS A 94 -5.18 -26.28 -0.88
CA LYS A 94 -5.06 -27.03 -2.12
C LYS A 94 -6.38 -26.99 -2.87
N ALA A 95 -6.32 -26.56 -4.12
CA ALA A 95 -7.46 -26.54 -5.01
C ALA A 95 -7.49 -27.79 -5.89
N THR A 96 -8.66 -28.42 -5.98
CA THR A 96 -8.93 -29.60 -6.80
C THR A 96 -10.24 -29.44 -7.56
N GLY A 97 -10.55 -30.38 -8.45
CA GLY A 97 -11.74 -30.31 -9.30
C GLY A 97 -11.47 -29.52 -10.58
N SER A 98 -12.51 -28.94 -11.17
CA SER A 98 -12.45 -28.24 -12.45
C SER A 98 -13.40 -27.05 -12.47
N MET A 99 -13.24 -26.15 -13.44
CA MET A 99 -14.20 -25.06 -13.64
C MET A 99 -15.59 -25.57 -14.08
N ALA A 100 -15.68 -26.77 -14.66
CA ALA A 100 -16.93 -27.37 -15.12
C ALA A 100 -17.71 -28.07 -13.99
N ASP A 101 -17.00 -28.81 -13.14
CA ASP A 101 -17.60 -29.66 -12.09
C ASP A 101 -17.62 -28.99 -10.71
N GLY A 102 -16.94 -27.85 -10.59
CA GLY A 102 -16.78 -27.10 -9.36
C GLY A 102 -15.37 -27.22 -8.78
N VAL A 103 -14.90 -26.12 -8.22
CA VAL A 103 -13.61 -26.04 -7.54
C VAL A 103 -13.81 -26.39 -6.08
N LEU A 104 -12.98 -27.31 -5.56
CA LEU A 104 -12.91 -27.63 -4.14
C LEU A 104 -11.60 -27.09 -3.55
N ILE A 105 -11.66 -26.68 -2.28
CA ILE A 105 -10.51 -26.20 -1.51
C ILE A 105 -10.42 -27.06 -0.27
N ASN A 106 -9.38 -27.87 -0.17
CA ASN A 106 -9.23 -28.88 0.88
C ASN A 106 -10.50 -29.76 1.05
N GLY A 107 -11.19 -30.06 -0.06
CA GLY A 107 -12.41 -30.88 -0.08
C GLY A 107 -13.73 -30.13 0.15
N GLU A 108 -13.70 -28.84 0.52
CA GLU A 108 -14.89 -27.99 0.64
C GLU A 108 -15.17 -27.24 -0.67
N ALA A 109 -16.43 -27.04 -1.04
CA ALA A 109 -16.77 -26.25 -2.23
C ALA A 109 -16.27 -24.81 -2.11
N LEU A 110 -15.55 -24.31 -3.12
CA LEU A 110 -15.03 -22.95 -3.17
C LEU A 110 -16.17 -21.93 -2.96
N GLY A 111 -16.05 -21.14 -1.90
CA GLY A 111 -17.01 -20.07 -1.61
C GLY A 111 -16.73 -18.83 -2.46
N PHE A 112 -15.50 -18.31 -2.40
CA PHE A 112 -15.04 -17.25 -3.31
C PHE A 112 -13.51 -17.17 -3.36
N TYR A 113 -13.01 -16.78 -4.53
CA TYR A 113 -11.61 -16.49 -4.77
C TYR A 113 -11.37 -14.98 -4.80
N HIS A 114 -10.28 -14.52 -4.19
CA HIS A 114 -9.90 -13.12 -4.09
C HIS A 114 -8.67 -12.86 -4.98
N PHE A 115 -8.88 -12.22 -6.12
CA PHE A 115 -7.84 -11.82 -7.07
C PHE A 115 -7.04 -10.60 -6.59
N SER A 116 -6.48 -10.64 -5.38
CA SER A 116 -5.67 -9.54 -4.86
C SER A 116 -4.24 -9.56 -5.42
N GLY A 117 -3.67 -8.37 -5.61
CA GLY A 117 -2.37 -8.18 -6.28
C GLY A 117 -2.42 -8.35 -7.80
N PHE A 118 -3.61 -8.45 -8.39
CA PHE A 118 -3.80 -8.75 -9.81
C PHE A 118 -3.17 -7.70 -10.74
N ASP A 119 -3.57 -6.43 -10.61
CA ASP A 119 -3.08 -5.35 -11.49
C ASP A 119 -1.57 -5.08 -11.34
N SER A 120 -0.99 -5.45 -10.19
CA SER A 120 0.45 -5.33 -9.94
C SER A 120 1.29 -6.48 -10.51
N GLY A 121 0.65 -7.54 -11.01
CA GLY A 121 1.30 -8.79 -11.41
C GLY A 121 1.70 -9.70 -10.24
N ALA A 122 1.66 -9.21 -8.99
CA ALA A 122 1.98 -10.01 -7.80
C ALA A 122 1.13 -11.27 -7.68
N GLN A 123 -0.14 -11.22 -8.10
CA GLN A 123 -1.00 -12.40 -8.12
C GLN A 123 -0.43 -13.52 -9.00
N GLU A 124 0.01 -13.20 -10.22
CA GLU A 124 0.56 -14.20 -11.14
C GLU A 124 1.88 -14.78 -10.62
N ILE A 125 2.76 -13.92 -10.09
CA ILE A 125 4.05 -14.34 -9.51
C ILE A 125 3.82 -15.35 -8.39
N MET A 126 2.93 -15.04 -7.44
CA MET A 126 2.66 -15.90 -6.30
C MET A 126 1.87 -17.15 -6.69
N LEU A 127 1.00 -17.07 -7.70
CA LEU A 127 0.33 -18.25 -8.26
C LEU A 127 1.36 -19.20 -8.90
N ASN A 128 2.31 -18.69 -9.69
CA ASN A 128 3.38 -19.50 -10.28
C ASN A 128 4.28 -20.14 -9.21
N LYS A 129 4.47 -19.45 -8.08
CA LYS A 129 5.30 -19.93 -6.97
C LYS A 129 4.64 -21.07 -6.18
N TYR A 130 3.35 -20.94 -5.84
CA TYR A 130 2.67 -21.83 -4.89
C TYR A 130 1.51 -22.64 -5.49
N GLY A 131 1.15 -22.40 -6.74
CA GLY A 131 -0.03 -22.98 -7.39
C GLY A 131 0.18 -24.31 -8.09
N ALA A 132 1.41 -24.84 -8.16
CA ALA A 132 1.73 -26.03 -8.95
C ALA A 132 0.84 -27.25 -8.63
N ASP A 133 0.51 -27.44 -7.36
CA ASP A 133 -0.38 -28.51 -6.86
C ASP A 133 -1.88 -28.16 -6.99
N SER A 134 -2.22 -27.11 -7.72
CA SER A 134 -3.57 -26.54 -7.82
C SER A 134 -3.85 -26.00 -9.23
N PRO A 135 -3.75 -26.83 -10.28
CA PRO A 135 -3.84 -26.41 -11.69
C PRO A 135 -5.13 -25.66 -12.02
N VAL A 136 -6.24 -26.01 -11.37
CA VAL A 136 -7.54 -25.35 -11.54
C VAL A 136 -7.51 -23.84 -11.20
N LEU A 137 -6.56 -23.38 -10.39
CA LEU A 137 -6.41 -21.96 -10.09
C LEU A 137 -5.84 -21.16 -11.27
N TYR A 138 -5.06 -21.79 -12.15
CA TYR A 138 -4.62 -21.17 -13.39
C TYR A 138 -5.79 -21.02 -14.36
N GLU A 139 -6.63 -22.06 -14.48
CA GLU A 139 -7.87 -21.97 -15.27
C GLU A 139 -8.79 -20.87 -14.75
N LEU A 140 -8.94 -20.76 -13.43
CA LEU A 140 -9.74 -19.72 -12.78
C LEU A 140 -9.19 -18.31 -13.07
N ARG A 141 -7.86 -18.14 -13.09
CA ARG A 141 -7.21 -16.88 -13.48
C ARG A 141 -7.48 -16.52 -14.94
N GLU A 142 -7.31 -17.46 -15.86
CA GLU A 142 -7.56 -17.21 -17.29
C GLU A 142 -9.04 -16.93 -17.57
N TRP A 143 -9.95 -17.59 -16.85
CA TRP A 143 -11.37 -17.25 -16.87
C TRP A 143 -11.62 -15.82 -16.37
N TYR A 144 -11.00 -15.40 -15.27
CA TYR A 144 -11.17 -14.06 -14.71
C TYR A 144 -10.66 -12.97 -15.66
N ILE A 145 -9.50 -13.16 -16.29
CA ILE A 145 -8.95 -12.26 -17.32
C ILE A 145 -9.97 -12.05 -18.45
N ARG A 146 -10.41 -13.16 -19.08
CA ARG A 146 -11.38 -13.09 -20.18
C ARG A 146 -12.67 -12.40 -19.76
N SER A 147 -13.18 -12.73 -18.58
CA SER A 147 -14.40 -12.13 -18.03
C SER A 147 -14.26 -10.61 -17.82
N CYS A 148 -13.09 -10.15 -17.39
CA CYS A 148 -12.81 -8.72 -17.23
C CYS A 148 -12.71 -8.01 -18.59
N ASP A 149 -12.01 -8.61 -19.55
CA ASP A 149 -11.86 -8.07 -20.91
C ASP A 149 -13.22 -7.94 -21.62
N GLU A 150 -14.05 -8.99 -21.57
CA GLU A 150 -15.41 -8.99 -22.11
C GLU A 150 -16.31 -7.90 -21.49
N ARG A 151 -16.03 -7.54 -20.22
CA ARG A 151 -16.74 -6.47 -19.49
C ARG A 151 -16.10 -5.09 -19.64
N GLY A 152 -15.14 -4.94 -20.55
CA GLY A 152 -14.56 -3.65 -20.91
C GLY A 152 -13.49 -3.14 -19.96
N GLN A 153 -12.78 -4.02 -19.25
CA GLN A 153 -11.69 -3.65 -18.34
C GLN A 153 -10.67 -2.70 -18.98
N GLN A 154 -10.35 -2.90 -20.27
CA GLN A 154 -9.40 -2.07 -21.01
C GLN A 154 -9.81 -0.59 -21.12
N THR A 155 -11.11 -0.31 -21.03
CA THR A 155 -11.69 1.03 -21.07
C THR A 155 -12.04 1.51 -19.67
N LEU A 156 -12.78 0.71 -18.90
CA LEU A 156 -13.30 1.11 -17.58
C LEU A 156 -12.20 1.21 -16.52
N GLY A 157 -11.18 0.34 -16.57
CA GLY A 157 -10.07 0.35 -15.63
C GLY A 157 -9.16 1.58 -15.75
N LYS A 158 -9.28 2.34 -16.85
CA LYS A 158 -8.51 3.59 -17.09
C LYS A 158 -9.27 4.84 -16.71
N LEU A 159 -10.52 4.72 -16.24
CA LEU A 159 -11.31 5.87 -15.82
C LEU A 159 -10.64 6.51 -14.60
N PRO A 160 -10.35 7.83 -14.63
CA PRO A 160 -9.72 8.49 -13.51
C PRO A 160 -10.68 8.53 -12.32
N SER A 161 -10.12 8.40 -11.11
CA SER A 161 -10.89 8.66 -9.89
C SER A 161 -11.49 10.07 -9.92
N LYS A 162 -12.73 10.22 -9.43
CA LYS A 162 -13.34 11.54 -9.22
C LYS A 162 -12.47 12.45 -8.36
N PHE A 163 -11.68 11.88 -7.45
CA PHE A 163 -10.77 12.61 -6.58
C PHE A 163 -9.38 12.80 -7.18
N ALA A 164 -9.16 12.45 -8.45
CA ALA A 164 -7.87 12.56 -9.12
C ALA A 164 -7.50 14.02 -9.47
N HIS A 165 -8.50 14.88 -9.66
CA HIS A 165 -8.35 16.22 -10.22
C HIS A 165 -8.97 17.30 -9.32
N TYR A 166 -8.47 18.53 -9.46
CA TYR A 166 -9.16 19.74 -9.07
C TYR A 166 -10.41 19.94 -9.96
N ASP A 167 -11.31 20.85 -9.57
CA ASP A 167 -12.54 21.14 -10.32
C ASP A 167 -12.29 21.68 -11.75
N ASP A 168 -11.13 22.30 -11.97
CA ASP A 168 -10.64 22.75 -13.29
C ASP A 168 -10.02 21.63 -14.15
N GLY A 169 -10.01 20.39 -13.66
CA GLY A 169 -9.45 19.23 -14.34
C GLY A 169 -7.94 19.05 -14.19
N THR A 170 -7.25 19.90 -13.43
CA THR A 170 -5.80 19.73 -13.14
C THR A 170 -5.58 18.50 -12.25
N VAL A 171 -4.60 17.66 -12.57
CA VAL A 171 -4.25 16.48 -11.76
C VAL A 171 -3.68 16.90 -10.40
N ILE A 172 -4.16 16.29 -9.31
CA ILE A 172 -3.63 16.49 -7.96
C ILE A 172 -2.51 15.48 -7.71
N SER A 173 -1.28 15.96 -7.54
CA SER A 173 -0.11 15.09 -7.29
C SER A 173 -0.14 14.42 -5.91
N LYS A 174 0.61 13.32 -5.75
CA LYS A 174 0.75 12.64 -4.46
C LYS A 174 1.32 13.55 -3.35
N PRO A 175 2.36 14.38 -3.59
CA PRO A 175 2.85 15.34 -2.60
C PRO A 175 1.80 16.35 -2.14
N GLU A 176 0.99 16.88 -3.07
CA GLU A 176 -0.13 17.79 -2.74
C GLU A 176 -1.13 17.10 -1.81
N ARG A 177 -1.50 15.85 -2.10
CA ARG A 177 -2.42 15.08 -1.23
C ARG A 177 -1.86 14.85 0.16
N LEU A 178 -0.58 14.48 0.26
CA LEU A 178 0.08 14.17 1.53
C LEU A 178 0.27 15.43 2.39
N LEU A 179 0.61 16.56 1.78
CA LEU A 179 0.76 17.81 2.52
C LEU A 179 -0.58 18.29 3.08
N TYR A 180 -1.63 18.30 2.26
CA TYR A 180 -2.97 18.68 2.70
C TYR A 180 -3.46 17.78 3.84
N ARG A 181 -3.29 16.47 3.68
CA ARG A 181 -3.66 15.46 4.69
C ARG A 181 -2.97 15.68 6.04
N SER A 182 -1.66 15.99 6.02
CA SER A 182 -0.85 16.09 7.24
C SER A 182 -1.02 17.42 8.00
N ARG A 183 -1.62 18.44 7.37
CA ARG A 183 -1.72 19.80 7.91
C ARG A 183 -3.14 20.21 8.23
N LEU A 184 -3.48 20.20 9.51
CA LEU A 184 -4.80 20.63 10.00
C LEU A 184 -5.11 22.08 9.66
N ASP A 185 -4.11 22.96 9.68
CA ASP A 185 -4.26 24.35 9.32
C ASP A 185 -4.65 24.52 7.85
N LEU A 186 -4.08 23.72 6.94
CA LEU A 186 -4.48 23.72 5.53
C LEU A 186 -5.91 23.17 5.35
N ARG A 187 -6.29 22.12 6.08
CA ARG A 187 -7.66 21.60 6.04
C ARG A 187 -8.70 22.61 6.53
N ARG A 188 -8.33 23.46 7.49
CA ARG A 188 -9.19 24.54 8.00
C ARG A 188 -9.24 25.72 7.04
N ALA A 189 -8.11 26.09 6.44
CA ALA A 189 -8.01 27.20 5.50
C ALA A 189 -8.68 26.88 4.15
N PHE A 190 -8.64 25.63 3.71
CA PHE A 190 -9.20 25.17 2.45
C PHE A 190 -10.14 23.98 2.65
N PRO A 191 -11.35 24.15 3.25
CA PRO A 191 -12.27 23.04 3.52
C PRO A 191 -12.65 22.24 2.27
N ASP A 192 -12.72 22.90 1.12
CA ASP A 192 -12.76 22.27 -0.19
C ASP A 192 -11.39 22.41 -0.87
N PRO A 193 -10.51 21.39 -0.80
CA PRO A 193 -9.20 21.44 -1.42
C PRO A 193 -9.25 21.27 -2.94
N PHE A 194 -10.41 20.93 -3.52
CA PHE A 194 -10.56 20.68 -4.95
C PHE A 194 -10.89 21.96 -5.73
N ALA A 195 -11.39 23.00 -5.05
CA ALA A 195 -11.86 24.22 -5.68
C ALA A 195 -10.72 25.09 -6.26
N SER A 196 -10.81 25.44 -7.55
CA SER A 196 -9.93 26.39 -8.23
C SER A 196 -10.54 27.79 -8.30
N ALA A 197 -10.95 28.33 -7.14
CA ALA A 197 -11.59 29.64 -7.06
C ALA A 197 -10.65 30.80 -7.45
N ALA A 198 -11.21 31.82 -8.12
CA ALA A 198 -10.54 33.09 -8.40
C ALA A 198 -10.34 33.87 -7.09
N GLY A 199 -9.19 33.68 -6.44
CA GLY A 199 -8.87 34.28 -5.14
C GLY A 199 -7.90 33.47 -4.27
N GLY A 200 -7.59 32.22 -4.66
CA GLY A 200 -6.62 31.38 -3.97
C GLY A 200 -7.25 30.13 -3.37
N GLY A 201 -7.12 29.01 -4.07
CA GLY A 201 -7.40 27.67 -3.55
C GLY A 201 -6.14 26.98 -3.02
N TYR A 202 -6.31 25.77 -2.48
CA TYR A 202 -5.19 24.97 -1.97
C TYR A 202 -4.10 24.78 -3.03
N ARG A 203 -4.47 24.56 -4.29
CA ARG A 203 -3.54 24.45 -5.43
C ARG A 203 -2.61 25.65 -5.56
N GLN A 204 -3.17 26.87 -5.52
CA GLN A 204 -2.40 28.10 -5.67
C GLN A 204 -1.50 28.32 -4.44
N TRP A 205 -2.03 28.07 -3.24
CA TRP A 205 -1.25 28.13 -2.02
C TRP A 205 -0.06 27.17 -2.08
N TYR A 206 -0.28 25.93 -2.51
CA TYR A 206 0.76 24.92 -2.67
C TYR A 206 1.84 25.40 -3.65
N ALA A 207 1.46 25.89 -4.83
CA ALA A 207 2.39 26.38 -5.84
C ALA A 207 3.26 27.56 -5.37
N GLN A 208 2.74 28.40 -4.48
CA GLN A 208 3.44 29.57 -3.94
C GLN A 208 4.35 29.25 -2.75
N HIS A 209 3.98 28.25 -1.93
CA HIS A 209 4.63 28.00 -0.64
C HIS A 209 5.46 26.72 -0.62
N VAL A 210 5.20 25.79 -1.53
CA VAL A 210 5.98 24.58 -1.69
C VAL A 210 6.87 24.79 -2.90
N PRO A 211 8.19 24.96 -2.71
CA PRO A 211 9.11 25.12 -3.83
C PRO A 211 8.88 23.99 -4.83
N ALA A 212 8.73 24.32 -6.11
CA ALA A 212 8.74 23.31 -7.16
C ALA A 212 9.98 22.44 -6.92
N ALA A 213 9.76 21.17 -6.61
CA ALA A 213 10.84 20.27 -6.26
C ALA A 213 11.82 20.22 -7.44
N ARG A 214 12.90 21.00 -7.37
CA ARG A 214 14.07 20.83 -8.23
C ARG A 214 14.72 19.51 -7.81
N GLY A 215 14.18 18.42 -8.35
CA GLY A 215 14.55 17.04 -8.01
C GLY A 215 13.92 16.60 -6.69
N GLY A 216 13.10 15.55 -6.76
CA GLY A 216 12.40 15.00 -5.60
C GLY A 216 13.27 14.83 -4.37
N TYR A 217 12.63 14.89 -3.20
CA TYR A 217 13.20 14.29 -2.01
C TYR A 217 13.47 12.82 -2.35
N ARG A 218 14.72 12.50 -2.67
CA ARG A 218 15.19 11.13 -2.71
C ARG A 218 15.32 10.75 -1.24
N VAL A 219 14.39 9.93 -0.75
CA VAL A 219 14.65 9.16 0.47
C VAL A 219 15.96 8.44 0.20
N VAL A 220 16.97 8.68 1.03
CA VAL A 220 18.19 7.87 1.00
C VAL A 220 17.75 6.52 1.53
N ASP A 221 17.42 5.61 0.62
CA ASP A 221 17.15 4.23 0.96
C ASP A 221 18.50 3.60 1.32
N ILE A 222 18.67 3.23 2.57
CA ILE A 222 19.88 2.56 3.06
C ILE A 222 19.51 1.07 3.14
N PRO A 223 20.00 0.23 2.20
CA PRO A 223 19.72 -1.20 2.25
C PRO A 223 20.17 -1.76 3.60
N THR A 224 19.34 -2.58 4.24
CA THR A 224 19.61 -3.15 5.57
C THR A 224 20.90 -3.97 5.67
N ARG A 225 21.47 -4.38 4.53
CA ARG A 225 22.75 -5.13 4.44
C ARG A 225 23.91 -4.31 3.86
N ALA A 226 23.72 -3.02 3.58
CA ALA A 226 24.79 -2.18 3.04
C ALA A 226 25.89 -1.99 4.09
N PRO A 227 27.17 -2.25 3.76
CA PRO A 227 28.29 -1.91 4.62
C PRO A 227 28.29 -0.40 4.92
N LEU A 228 28.54 -0.02 6.17
CA LEU A 228 28.54 1.40 6.61
C LEU A 228 29.43 2.29 5.73
N ARG A 229 30.56 1.77 5.24
CA ARG A 229 31.47 2.49 4.34
C ARG A 229 30.78 2.91 3.03
N ASP A 230 29.92 2.05 2.47
CA ASP A 230 29.28 2.28 1.18
C ASP A 230 28.16 3.33 1.37
N VAL A 231 27.45 3.26 2.51
CA VAL A 231 26.48 4.27 2.94
C VAL A 231 27.13 5.65 3.13
N LEU A 232 28.31 5.70 3.75
CA LEU A 232 29.06 6.94 3.97
C LEU A 232 29.63 7.51 2.65
N ALA A 233 30.07 6.65 1.73
CA ALA A 233 30.53 7.06 0.41
C ALA A 233 29.38 7.71 -0.38
N ASP A 234 28.24 7.04 -0.47
CA ASP A 234 27.05 7.52 -1.18
C ASP A 234 26.50 8.81 -0.59
N LEU A 235 26.44 8.91 0.75
CA LEU A 235 26.05 10.15 1.43
C LEU A 235 27.02 11.29 1.13
N GLY A 236 28.33 11.00 1.08
CA GLY A 236 29.38 11.95 0.72
C GLY A 236 29.27 12.46 -0.71
N ASP A 237 28.95 11.58 -1.66
CA ASP A 237 28.71 11.95 -3.07
C ASP A 237 27.46 12.83 -3.20
N TRP A 238 26.37 12.45 -2.53
CA TRP A 238 25.15 13.25 -2.52
C TRP A 238 25.36 14.66 -1.94
N LEU A 239 26.05 14.78 -0.80
CA LEU A 239 26.37 16.07 -0.20
C LEU A 239 27.26 16.93 -1.11
N THR A 240 28.17 16.29 -1.86
CA THR A 240 29.03 16.95 -2.84
C THR A 240 28.20 17.57 -3.97
N GLU A 241 27.30 16.79 -4.57
CA GLU A 241 26.37 17.25 -5.62
C GLU A 241 25.48 18.40 -5.12
N ARG A 242 24.90 18.26 -3.93
CA ARG A 242 24.05 19.30 -3.33
C ARG A 242 24.84 20.58 -3.05
N GLY A 243 26.10 20.47 -2.64
CA GLY A 243 26.98 21.63 -2.45
C GLY A 243 27.12 22.49 -3.71
N TYR A 244 27.16 21.90 -4.91
CA TYR A 244 27.24 22.66 -6.17
C TYR A 244 25.97 23.44 -6.49
N LEU A 245 24.82 22.96 -6.01
CA LEU A 245 23.50 23.52 -6.29
C LEU A 245 23.08 24.61 -5.28
N VAL A 246 23.81 24.80 -4.18
CA VAL A 246 23.49 25.82 -3.16
C VAL A 246 24.18 27.15 -3.49
N GLU A 247 23.39 28.21 -3.61
CA GLU A 247 23.85 29.58 -3.93
C GLU A 247 24.67 30.21 -2.78
N SER A 248 24.32 29.94 -1.53
CA SER A 248 25.02 30.46 -0.35
C SER A 248 26.42 29.86 -0.19
N ARG A 249 27.46 30.72 -0.22
CA ARG A 249 28.87 30.31 -0.07
C ARG A 249 29.16 29.63 1.27
N PHE A 250 28.55 30.11 2.36
CA PHE A 250 28.71 29.52 3.69
C PHE A 250 28.10 28.11 3.76
N LYS A 251 26.85 27.95 3.33
CA LYS A 251 26.17 26.65 3.30
C LYS A 251 26.88 25.66 2.36
N ARG A 252 27.36 26.13 1.20
CA ARG A 252 28.20 25.34 0.28
C ARG A 252 29.49 24.85 0.95
N GLY A 253 30.13 25.70 1.75
CA GLY A 253 31.32 25.34 2.54
C GLY A 253 31.03 24.21 3.53
N LEU A 254 29.96 24.34 4.31
CA LEU A 254 29.54 23.31 5.27
C LEU A 254 29.21 21.97 4.60
N LEU A 255 28.45 21.99 3.49
CA LEU A 255 28.10 20.77 2.75
C LEU A 255 29.33 20.06 2.18
N ARG A 256 30.32 20.82 1.65
CA ARG A 256 31.58 20.24 1.16
C ARG A 256 32.45 19.68 2.27
N LEU A 257 32.45 20.32 3.45
CA LEU A 257 33.16 19.80 4.61
C LEU A 257 32.54 18.47 5.07
N ALA A 258 31.21 18.44 5.25
CA ALA A 258 30.48 17.23 5.62
C ALA A 258 30.68 16.09 4.59
N ALA A 259 30.65 16.42 3.29
CA ALA A 259 30.92 15.47 2.21
C ALA A 259 32.32 14.86 2.31
N LYS A 260 33.35 15.69 2.54
CA LYS A 260 34.74 15.22 2.70
C LYS A 260 34.89 14.33 3.94
N THR A 261 34.26 14.68 5.05
CA THR A 261 34.28 13.87 6.27
C THR A 261 33.66 12.49 6.03
N CYS A 262 32.52 12.41 5.33
CA CYS A 262 31.88 11.13 5.00
C CYS A 262 32.79 10.26 4.11
N LYS A 263 33.42 10.84 3.07
CA LYS A 263 34.33 10.11 2.18
C LYS A 263 35.61 9.65 2.88
N LEU A 264 36.12 10.43 3.83
CA LEU A 264 37.28 10.03 4.65
C LEU A 264 36.93 8.84 5.55
N LEU A 265 35.78 8.88 6.22
CA LEU A 265 35.30 7.78 7.07
C LEU A 265 34.96 6.52 6.26
N ALA A 266 34.58 6.67 4.98
CA ALA A 266 34.38 5.55 4.06
C ALA A 266 35.69 4.90 3.60
N GLY A 267 36.80 5.66 3.56
CA GLY A 267 38.11 5.21 3.08
C GLY A 267 39.12 4.82 4.17
N SER A 268 38.86 5.15 5.43
CA SER A 268 39.71 4.74 6.56
C SER A 268 39.44 3.28 6.93
N ARG A 269 40.44 2.41 6.75
CA ARG A 269 40.50 1.10 7.40
C ARG A 269 41.15 1.22 8.77
#